data_AF-A0AAU8KFZ3-F1
#
_entry.id   AF-A0AAU8KFZ3-F1
#
_cell.length_a   1.000
_cell.length_b   1.000
_cell.length_c   1.000
_cell.angle_alpha   90.00
_cell.angle_beta   90.00
_cell.angle_gamma   90.00
#
_symmetry.space_group_name_H-M   'P 1'
#
loop_
_entity.id
_entity.type
_entity.pdbx_description
1 polymer ?
#
loop_
_entity_poly.entity_id
_entity_poly.type
_entity_poly.pdbx_seq_one_letter_code
_entity_poly.pdbx_strand_id
1 'polypeptide(L)'
;MTNLIRKGAGKPLRDAMKRTGLTQADLAARTKAVDVRGQGVSLGTVIKVTGQGKSATDSCRLRTAWLVATALGDPLQQHFDMPTVSTDTVERSSPHGDSG
;
A
#
# COMPACT_ATOMS: atom_id res chain seq x y z
N MET A 1 8.29 1.01 11.35
CA MET A 1 7.39 1.56 10.30
C MET A 1 7.08 0.45 9.32
N THR A 2 5.80 0.16 9.05
CA THR A 2 5.39 -0.92 8.15
C THR A 2 5.54 -0.48 6.70
N ASN A 3 6.33 -1.23 5.93
CA ASN A 3 6.47 -1.06 4.48
C ASN A 3 5.69 -2.16 3.77
N LEU A 4 5.12 -1.83 2.60
CA LEU A 4 4.44 -2.79 1.72
C LEU A 4 5.26 -3.00 0.46
N ILE A 5 5.26 -4.24 -0.03
CA ILE A 5 5.94 -4.63 -1.26
C ILE A 5 4.97 -4.47 -2.42
N ARG A 6 5.42 -3.88 -3.53
CA ARG A 6 4.60 -3.74 -4.74
C ARG A 6 4.46 -5.09 -5.44
N LYS A 7 3.24 -5.41 -5.90
CA LYS A 7 2.99 -6.63 -6.67
C LYS A 7 3.51 -6.50 -8.09
N GLY A 8 4.12 -7.58 -8.61
CA GLY A 8 4.50 -7.71 -10.03
C GLY A 8 5.28 -6.50 -10.57
N ALA A 9 6.25 -5.99 -9.81
CA ALA A 9 7.03 -4.79 -10.14
C ALA A 9 6.19 -3.54 -10.48
N GLY A 10 5.04 -3.36 -9.81
CA GLY A 10 4.14 -2.22 -10.02
C GLY A 10 3.25 -2.33 -11.25
N LYS A 11 3.10 -3.52 -11.85
CA LYS A 11 2.15 -3.76 -12.94
C LYS A 11 0.68 -3.45 -12.53
N PRO A 12 0.16 -3.91 -11.39
CA PRO A 12 -1.23 -3.62 -10.99
C PRO A 12 -1.51 -2.13 -10.84
N LEU A 13 -0.55 -1.37 -10.28
CA LEU A 13 -0.66 0.08 -10.15
C LEU A 13 -0.80 0.76 -11.52
N ARG A 14 0.03 0.37 -12.49
CA ARG A 14 -0.04 0.94 -13.85
C ARG A 14 -1.29 0.51 -14.60
N ASP A 15 -1.76 -0.71 -14.40
CA ASP A 15 -2.99 -1.19 -15.01
C ASP A 15 -4.20 -0.40 -14.46
N ALA A 16 -4.23 -0.12 -13.15
CA ALA A 16 -5.25 0.76 -12.57
C ALA A 16 -5.17 2.21 -13.04
N MET A 17 -3.96 2.77 -13.18
CA MET A 17 -3.77 4.10 -13.77
C MET A 17 -4.29 4.17 -15.20
N LYS A 18 -3.99 3.16 -16.04
CA LYS A 18 -4.52 3.07 -17.41
C LYS A 18 -6.04 2.98 -17.43
N ARG A 19 -6.62 2.15 -16.57
CA ARG A 19 -8.08 1.98 -16.45
C ARG A 19 -8.79 3.28 -16.03
N THR A 20 -8.15 4.06 -15.16
CA THR A 20 -8.69 5.33 -14.64
C THR A 20 -8.33 6.54 -15.50
N GLY A 21 -7.48 6.37 -16.51
CA GLY A 21 -6.98 7.46 -17.35
C GLY A 21 -6.05 8.44 -16.61
N LEU A 22 -5.50 8.06 -15.46
CA LEU A 22 -4.67 8.94 -14.64
C LEU A 22 -3.20 8.93 -15.06
N THR A 23 -2.61 10.12 -15.16
CA THR A 23 -1.16 10.27 -15.18
C THR A 23 -0.57 10.18 -13.77
N GLN A 24 0.76 10.10 -13.67
CA GLN A 24 1.45 10.14 -12.36
C GLN A 24 1.25 11.49 -11.64
N ALA A 25 1.12 12.58 -12.39
CA ALA A 25 0.82 13.91 -11.85
C ALA A 25 -0.61 13.97 -11.31
N ASP A 26 -1.59 13.44 -12.06
CA ASP A 26 -2.99 13.38 -11.60
C ASP A 26 -3.12 12.52 -10.36
N LEU A 27 -2.42 11.39 -10.33
CA LEU A 27 -2.40 10.52 -9.17
C LEU A 27 -1.82 11.24 -7.94
N ALA A 28 -0.70 11.95 -8.08
CA ALA A 28 -0.13 12.76 -6.99
C ALA A 28 -1.14 13.82 -6.48
N ALA A 29 -1.80 14.54 -7.39
CA ALA A 29 -2.84 15.50 -7.02
C ALA A 29 -4.02 14.84 -6.29
N ARG A 30 -4.50 13.69 -6.79
CA ARG A 30 -5.56 12.92 -6.13
C ARG A 30 -5.15 12.42 -4.75
N THR A 31 -3.91 11.98 -4.57
CA THR A 31 -3.44 11.57 -3.23
C THR A 31 -3.51 12.72 -2.21
N LYS A 32 -3.32 13.96 -2.65
CA LYS A 32 -3.47 15.15 -1.79
C LYS A 32 -4.93 15.41 -1.45
N ALA A 33 -5.84 15.20 -2.40
CA ALA A 33 -7.28 15.38 -2.18
C ALA A 33 -7.88 14.36 -1.19
N VAL A 34 -7.36 13.12 -1.16
CA VAL A 34 -7.83 12.07 -0.23
C VAL A 34 -7.05 12.04 1.09
N ASP A 35 -5.95 12.79 1.20
CA ASP A 35 -5.20 12.88 2.45
C ASP A 35 -5.85 13.89 3.38
N VAL A 36 -6.35 13.42 4.53
CA VAL A 36 -6.92 14.26 5.60
C VAL A 36 -5.92 15.35 6.07
N ARG A 37 -4.61 15.09 5.98
CA ARG A 37 -3.57 16.07 6.35
C ARG A 37 -3.21 17.03 5.21
N GLY A 38 -3.76 16.85 4.02
CA GLY A 38 -3.49 17.67 2.83
C GLY A 38 -2.05 17.59 2.32
N GLN A 39 -1.26 16.60 2.74
CA GLN A 39 0.14 16.45 2.33
C GLN A 39 0.25 15.64 1.03
N GLY A 40 -0.55 14.58 0.92
CA GLY A 40 -0.54 13.67 -0.21
C GLY A 40 0.79 12.94 -0.36
N VAL A 41 1.05 12.45 -1.57
CA VAL A 41 2.29 11.80 -1.99
C VAL A 41 2.95 12.68 -3.05
N SER A 42 4.24 12.96 -2.88
CA SER A 42 4.98 13.74 -3.87
C SER A 42 5.03 13.04 -5.22
N LEU A 43 5.07 13.82 -6.31
CA LEU A 43 5.16 13.28 -7.67
C LEU A 43 6.38 12.34 -7.81
N GLY A 44 7.53 12.72 -7.26
CA GLY A 44 8.73 11.87 -7.28
C GLY A 44 8.50 10.52 -6.60
N THR A 45 7.78 10.48 -5.47
CA THR A 45 7.43 9.21 -4.82
C THR A 45 6.42 8.41 -5.65
N VAL A 46 5.42 9.05 -6.26
CA VAL A 46 4.48 8.38 -7.17
C VAL A 46 5.20 7.74 -8.35
N ILE A 47 6.16 8.45 -8.96
CA ILE A 47 7.00 7.94 -10.06
C ILE A 47 7.76 6.69 -9.62
N LYS A 48 8.39 6.72 -8.44
CA LYS A 48 9.15 5.58 -7.92
C LYS A 48 8.27 4.35 -7.64
N VAL A 49 7.06 4.56 -7.16
CA VAL A 49 6.12 3.49 -6.77
C VAL A 49 5.43 2.86 -7.99
N THR A 50 5.05 3.69 -8.97
CA THR A 50 4.30 3.25 -10.17
C THR A 50 5.21 2.91 -11.35
N GLY A 51 6.44 3.42 -11.37
CA GLY A 51 7.37 3.28 -12.48
C GLY A 51 8.04 1.90 -12.58
N GLN A 52 8.73 1.71 -13.70
CA GLN A 52 9.67 0.62 -13.93
C GLN A 52 11.05 1.21 -14.25
N GLY A 53 12.11 0.52 -13.84
CA GLY A 53 13.49 0.92 -14.11
C GLY A 53 14.29 1.22 -12.84
N LYS A 54 15.50 1.74 -13.03
CA LYS A 54 16.54 1.90 -12.00
C LYS A 54 16.11 2.76 -10.80
N SER A 55 15.17 3.68 -11.00
CA SER A 55 14.67 4.56 -9.94
C SER A 55 13.41 4.03 -9.27
N ALA A 56 12.81 2.94 -9.76
CA ALA A 56 11.66 2.33 -9.12
C ALA A 56 12.05 1.73 -7.77
N THR A 57 11.13 1.76 -6.81
CA THR A 57 11.35 1.18 -5.49
C THR A 57 10.49 -0.07 -5.32
N ASP A 58 11.04 -1.10 -4.68
CA ASP A 58 10.31 -2.36 -4.44
C ASP A 58 9.32 -2.29 -3.29
N SER A 59 9.50 -1.33 -2.39
CA SER A 59 8.59 -1.15 -1.27
C SER A 59 8.33 0.33 -0.97
N CYS A 60 7.20 0.61 -0.34
CA CYS A 60 6.88 1.95 0.14
C CYS A 60 6.19 1.89 1.50
N ARG A 61 6.15 3.03 2.20
CA ARG A 61 5.48 3.13 3.50
C ARG A 61 4.00 2.80 3.37
N LEU A 62 3.41 2.14 4.38
CA LEU A 62 1.98 1.82 4.43
C LEU A 62 1.09 3.03 4.11
N ARG A 63 1.39 4.21 4.67
CA ARG A 63 0.66 5.45 4.38
C ARG A 63 0.68 5.82 2.89
N THR A 64 1.84 5.70 2.24
CA THR A 64 1.99 5.99 0.80
C THR A 64 1.16 5.00 -0.01
N ALA A 65 1.25 3.71 0.31
CA ALA A 65 0.50 2.67 -0.38
C ALA A 65 -1.01 2.87 -0.23
N TRP A 66 -1.48 3.21 0.98
CA TRP A 66 -2.89 3.51 1.24
C TRP A 66 -3.38 4.71 0.42
N LEU A 67 -2.66 5.84 0.46
CA LEU A 67 -3.04 7.04 -0.31
C LEU A 67 -3.10 6.77 -1.82
N VAL A 68 -2.14 6.01 -2.36
CA VAL A 68 -2.11 5.65 -3.78
C VAL A 68 -3.28 4.73 -4.15
N ALA A 69 -3.54 3.68 -3.35
CA ALA A 69 -4.65 2.77 -3.61
C ALA A 69 -6.02 3.48 -3.52
N THR A 70 -6.21 4.30 -2.48
CA THR A 70 -7.43 5.12 -2.32
C THR A 70 -7.62 6.08 -3.49
N ALA A 71 -6.55 6.75 -3.96
CA ALA A 71 -6.64 7.66 -5.10
C ALA A 71 -6.95 6.95 -6.43
N LEU A 72 -6.59 5.68 -6.56
CA LEU A 72 -6.95 4.80 -7.68
C LEU A 72 -8.36 4.21 -7.54
N GLY A 73 -8.99 4.31 -6.37
CA GLY A 73 -10.31 3.74 -6.09
C GLY A 73 -10.30 2.23 -5.92
N ASP A 74 -9.15 1.64 -5.60
CA ASP A 74 -8.97 0.19 -5.48
C ASP A 74 -8.54 -0.21 -4.06
N PRO A 75 -8.84 -1.46 -3.65
CA PRO A 75 -8.35 -1.97 -2.39
C PRO A 75 -6.83 -2.18 -2.42
N LEU A 76 -6.18 -1.89 -1.30
CA LEU A 76 -4.73 -1.96 -1.12
C LEU A 76 -4.12 -3.31 -1.56
N GLN A 77 -4.81 -4.40 -1.24
CA GLN A 77 -4.39 -5.78 -1.51
C GLN A 77 -4.35 -6.15 -3.01
N GLN A 78 -4.96 -5.35 -3.90
CA GLN A 78 -4.79 -5.54 -5.35
C GLN A 78 -3.44 -5.04 -5.84
N HIS A 79 -2.83 -4.08 -5.14
CA HIS A 79 -1.62 -3.37 -5.58
C HIS A 79 -0.37 -3.80 -4.83
N PHE A 80 -0.53 -4.19 -3.56
CA PHE A 80 0.57 -4.47 -2.66
C PHE A 80 0.40 -5.80 -1.93
N ASP A 81 1.51 -6.44 -1.63
CA ASP A 81 1.54 -7.57 -0.71
C ASP A 81 1.46 -7.05 0.72
N MET A 82 0.46 -7.56 1.45
CA MET A 82 0.28 -7.25 2.85
C MET A 82 1.35 -7.99 3.64
N PRO A 83 2.00 -7.35 4.64
CA PRO A 83 2.86 -8.07 5.55
C PRO A 83 2.01 -9.15 6.21
N THR A 84 2.44 -10.39 6.08
CA THR A 84 1.89 -11.50 6.86
C THR A 84 2.16 -11.17 8.32
N VAL A 85 1.14 -10.67 9.01
CA VAL A 85 1.12 -10.83 10.46
C VAL A 85 1.00 -12.33 10.67
N SER A 86 2.09 -12.99 11.07
CA SER A 86 1.95 -14.22 11.85
C SER A 86 1.20 -13.81 13.10
N THR A 87 -0.12 -13.90 13.08
CA THR A 87 -0.88 -14.13 14.29
C THR A 87 -0.56 -15.56 14.70
N ASP A 88 0.64 -15.74 15.25
CA ASP A 88 0.88 -16.77 16.25
C ASP A 88 0.05 -16.34 17.46
N THR A 89 -1.26 -16.54 17.35
CA THR A 89 -2.12 -16.58 18.52
C THR A 89 -1.71 -17.87 19.21
N VAL A 90 -0.63 -17.83 19.99
CA VAL A 90 -0.41 -18.84 21.02
C VAL A 90 -1.57 -18.67 21.97
N GLU A 91 -2.65 -19.42 21.75
CA GLU A 91 -3.59 -19.73 22.80
C GLU A 91 -2.81 -20.45 23.89
N ARG A 92 -2.22 -19.70 24.83
CA ARG A 92 -1.97 -20.22 26.17
C ARG A 92 -3.32 -20.36 26.84
N SER A 93 -4.00 -21.46 26.55
CA SER A 93 -4.89 -22.06 27.53
C SER A 93 -4.02 -22.46 28.71
N SER A 94 -3.87 -21.56 29.69
CA SER A 94 -3.44 -21.95 31.03
C SER A 94 -4.55 -22.83 31.60
N PRO A 95 -4.31 -24.12 31.92
CA PRO A 95 -5.30 -24.89 32.66
C PRO A 95 -5.38 -24.26 34.04
N HIS A 96 -6.45 -23.49 34.27
CA HIS A 96 -6.82 -23.12 35.63
C HIS A 96 -7.21 -24.44 36.32
N GLY A 97 -6.51 -24.71 37.41
CA GLY A 97 -6.74 -25.90 38.22
C GLY A 97 -8.06 -25.84 38.98
N ASP A 98 -8.26 -26.95 39.70
CA ASP A 98 -9.24 -27.19 40.76
C ASP A 98 -10.57 -27.81 40.32
N SER A 99 -10.68 -29.14 40.54
CA SER A 99 -11.81 -29.79 41.22
C SER A 99 -11.58 -31.31 41.27
N GLY A 100 -11.48 -31.86 42.48
CA GLY A 100 -11.58 -33.31 42.74
C GLY A 100 -10.68 -33.83 43.84
#